data_AF-A0A1H8A2K4-F1
#
_entry.id   AF-A0A1H8A2K4-F1
#
_cell.length_a   1.000
_cell.length_b   1.000
_cell.length_c   1.000
_cell.angle_alpha   90.00
_cell.angle_beta   90.00
_cell.angle_gamma   90.00
#
_symmetry.space_group_name_H-M   'P 1'
#
loop_
_entity.id
_entity.type
_entity.pdbx_description
1 polymer ?
#
loop_
_entity_poly.entity_id
_entity_poly.type
_entity_poly.pdbx_seq_one_letter_code
_entity_poly.pdbx_strand_id
1 'polypeptide(L)'
;MKLYDSKAVARFLDITERRVRQLRDENVIAEVRPGLYNLKDTNHRYINYLRKRNPESEESISYNTERAKLVRAKRLNEELELKLRENQLHSTEDVETVMTDMLVNFRARLLAIPAKLAPILSKKTSQSEIAKILKSSIIDALNELSDFDKTFMTGEKHNETSHH
;
A
#
# COMPACT_ATOMS: atom_id res chain seq x y z
N MET A 1 28.34 -17.10 9.28
CA MET A 1 28.88 -16.49 8.03
C MET A 1 29.43 -17.63 7.16
N LYS A 2 28.95 -17.78 5.92
CA LYS A 2 29.45 -18.85 5.02
C LYS A 2 30.77 -18.42 4.38
N LEU A 3 31.78 -19.26 4.48
CA LEU A 3 33.11 -19.06 3.87
C LEU A 3 33.25 -19.97 2.65
N TYR A 4 33.96 -19.49 1.65
CA TYR A 4 34.10 -20.13 0.35
C TYR A 4 35.57 -20.31 -0.02
N ASP A 5 35.88 -21.38 -0.74
CA ASP A 5 37.22 -21.65 -1.26
C ASP A 5 37.54 -20.77 -2.49
N SER A 6 38.82 -20.69 -2.86
CA SER A 6 39.26 -19.93 -4.04
C SER A 6 38.55 -20.36 -5.32
N LYS A 7 38.14 -21.63 -5.43
CA LYS A 7 37.43 -22.19 -6.58
C LYS A 7 35.98 -21.73 -6.67
N ALA A 8 35.26 -21.66 -5.56
CA ALA A 8 33.91 -21.08 -5.54
C ALA A 8 33.96 -19.57 -5.81
N VAL A 9 34.94 -18.85 -5.26
CA VAL A 9 35.14 -17.42 -5.55
C VAL A 9 35.46 -17.18 -7.02
N ALA A 10 36.36 -17.96 -7.60
CA ALA A 10 36.73 -17.91 -9.01
C ALA A 10 35.51 -18.04 -9.93
N ARG A 11 34.68 -19.07 -9.69
CA ARG A 11 33.43 -19.29 -10.44
C ARG A 11 32.41 -18.17 -10.26
N PHE A 12 32.33 -17.58 -9.07
CA PHE A 12 31.37 -16.53 -8.78
C PHE A 12 31.76 -15.17 -9.39
N LEU A 13 33.05 -14.86 -9.40
CA LEU A 13 33.58 -13.60 -9.95
C LEU A 13 33.95 -13.71 -11.44
N ASP A 14 33.70 -14.86 -12.05
CA ASP A 14 34.05 -15.20 -13.44
C ASP A 14 35.52 -14.93 -13.77
N ILE A 15 36.41 -15.40 -12.89
CA ILE A 15 37.87 -15.28 -13.04
C ILE A 15 38.56 -16.60 -12.73
N THR A 16 39.82 -16.74 -13.14
CA THR A 16 40.61 -17.92 -12.83
C THR A 16 41.04 -17.97 -11.36
N GLU A 17 41.21 -19.16 -10.79
CA GLU A 17 41.75 -19.32 -9.42
C GLU A 17 43.13 -18.68 -9.26
N ARG A 18 43.94 -18.68 -10.33
CA ARG A 18 45.22 -17.96 -10.38
C ARG A 18 45.02 -16.46 -10.19
N ARG A 19 44.01 -15.87 -10.85
CA ARG A 19 43.71 -14.44 -10.69
C ARG A 19 43.18 -14.12 -9.29
N VAL A 20 42.41 -15.02 -8.67
CA VAL A 20 42.01 -14.89 -7.25
C VAL A 20 43.23 -14.80 -6.34
N ARG A 21 44.22 -15.69 -6.52
CA ARG A 21 45.48 -15.66 -5.73
C ARG A 21 46.28 -14.38 -5.97
N GLN A 22 46.41 -13.95 -7.23
CA GLN A 22 47.06 -12.68 -7.56
C GLN A 22 46.38 -11.49 -6.89
N LEU A 23 45.04 -11.42 -6.93
CA LEU A 23 44.29 -10.34 -6.27
C LEU A 23 44.47 -10.34 -4.76
N ARG A 24 44.67 -11.50 -4.14
CA ARG A 24 45.02 -11.60 -2.73
C ARG A 24 46.44 -11.07 -2.49
N ASP A 25 47.41 -11.49 -3.31
CA ASP A 25 48.80 -11.08 -3.19
C ASP A 25 48.97 -9.57 -3.44
N GLU A 26 48.16 -9.01 -4.34
CA GLU A 26 47.99 -7.56 -4.62
C GLU A 26 47.24 -6.82 -3.49
N ASN A 27 46.85 -7.50 -2.39
CA ASN A 27 46.04 -6.99 -1.28
C ASN A 27 44.68 -6.39 -1.69
N VAL A 28 44.15 -6.77 -2.85
CA VAL A 28 42.84 -6.35 -3.33
C VAL A 28 41.72 -7.11 -2.61
N ILE A 29 41.88 -8.42 -2.45
CA ILE A 29 40.93 -9.27 -1.71
C ILE A 29 41.58 -9.83 -0.45
N ALA A 30 40.79 -10.03 0.61
CA ALA A 30 41.28 -10.52 1.89
C ALA A 30 40.77 -11.94 2.17
N GLU A 31 41.68 -12.79 2.66
CA GLU A 31 41.34 -14.08 3.24
C GLU A 31 40.85 -13.89 4.69
N VAL A 32 39.73 -14.52 5.03
CA VAL A 32 39.23 -14.55 6.43
C VAL A 32 39.95 -15.62 7.23
N ARG A 33 40.32 -16.72 6.56
CA ARG A 33 41.20 -17.79 7.03
C ARG A 33 42.03 -18.27 5.84
N PRO A 34 43.17 -18.94 6.05
CA PRO A 34 44.01 -19.43 4.95
C PRO A 34 43.17 -20.18 3.90
N GLY A 35 43.12 -19.65 2.68
CA GLY A 35 42.37 -20.20 1.55
C GLY A 35 40.84 -20.08 1.59
N LEU A 36 40.27 -19.37 2.58
CA LEU A 36 38.84 -19.19 2.76
C LEU A 36 38.44 -17.72 2.75
N TYR A 37 37.41 -17.41 1.97
CA TYR A 37 36.99 -16.06 1.63
C TYR A 37 35.53 -15.82 2.00
N ASN A 38 35.21 -14.58 2.36
CA ASN A 38 33.83 -14.13 2.45
C ASN A 38 33.39 -13.60 1.08
N LEU A 39 32.52 -14.33 0.40
CA LEU A 39 32.08 -14.00 -0.97
C LEU A 39 31.53 -12.58 -1.10
N LYS A 40 30.77 -12.10 -0.11
CA LYS A 40 30.16 -10.77 -0.14
C LYS A 40 31.21 -9.66 -0.01
N ASP A 41 32.20 -9.86 0.86
CA ASP A 41 33.30 -8.90 1.07
C ASP A 41 34.27 -8.91 -0.12
N THR A 42 34.68 -10.09 -0.57
CA THR A 42 35.55 -10.28 -1.75
C THR A 42 34.93 -9.66 -3.00
N ASN A 43 33.62 -9.84 -3.23
CA ASN A 43 32.93 -9.23 -4.37
C ASN A 43 32.95 -7.70 -4.30
N HIS A 44 32.62 -7.11 -3.14
CA HIS A 44 32.66 -5.65 -2.98
C HIS A 44 34.06 -5.09 -3.24
N ARG A 45 35.10 -5.72 -2.67
CA ARG A 45 36.49 -5.30 -2.86
C ARG A 45 36.92 -5.41 -4.32
N TYR A 46 36.55 -6.51 -4.99
CA TYR A 46 36.86 -6.73 -6.40
C TYR A 46 36.17 -5.71 -7.31
N ILE A 47 34.88 -5.42 -7.10
CA ILE A 47 34.14 -4.37 -7.82
C ILE A 47 34.80 -3.01 -7.60
N ASN A 48 35.19 -2.68 -6.37
CA ASN A 48 35.86 -1.42 -6.07
C ASN A 48 37.24 -1.32 -6.72
N TYR A 49 37.98 -2.42 -6.81
CA TYR A 49 39.24 -2.47 -7.55
C TYR A 49 39.05 -2.23 -9.04
N LEU A 50 38.05 -2.87 -9.66
CA LEU A 50 37.72 -2.65 -11.07
C LEU A 50 37.33 -1.18 -11.34
N ARG A 51 36.55 -0.57 -10.45
CA ARG A 51 36.17 0.85 -10.52
C ARG A 51 37.36 1.80 -10.39
N LYS A 52 38.31 1.51 -9.48
CA LYS A 52 39.52 2.33 -9.32
C LYS A 52 40.49 2.20 -10.50
N ARG A 53 40.50 1.05 -11.16
CA ARG A 53 41.37 0.78 -12.32
C ARG A 53 40.83 1.39 -13.62
N ASN A 54 39.51 1.52 -13.74
CA ASN A 54 38.83 2.18 -14.86
C ASN A 54 37.80 3.22 -14.35
N PRO A 55 38.26 4.38 -13.83
CA PRO A 55 37.36 5.44 -13.38
C PRO A 55 36.61 6.14 -14.54
N GLU A 56 37.15 6.03 -15.76
CA GLU A 56 36.68 6.71 -16.98
C GLU A 56 35.89 5.79 -17.94
N SER A 57 35.64 4.52 -17.59
CA SER A 57 34.82 3.68 -18.49
C SER A 57 33.38 4.18 -18.48
N GLU A 58 32.86 4.55 -19.67
CA GLU A 58 31.46 4.94 -19.90
C GLU A 58 30.46 3.97 -19.25
N GLU A 59 30.82 2.69 -19.20
CA GLU A 59 30.02 1.61 -18.60
C GLU A 59 29.82 1.78 -17.07
N SER A 60 30.78 2.34 -16.34
CA SER A 60 30.68 2.54 -14.89
C SER A 60 29.80 3.73 -14.51
N ILE A 61 29.84 4.80 -15.31
CA ILE A 61 28.96 5.97 -15.21
C ILE A 61 27.54 5.56 -15.63
N SER A 62 27.41 4.76 -16.68
CA SER A 62 26.12 4.17 -17.10
C SER A 62 25.49 3.32 -15.99
N TYR A 63 26.24 2.38 -15.40
CA TYR A 63 25.71 1.51 -14.34
C TYR A 63 25.23 2.28 -13.09
N ASN A 64 26.00 3.27 -12.63
CA ASN A 64 25.60 4.06 -11.47
C ASN A 64 24.39 4.94 -11.78
N THR A 65 24.31 5.51 -12.99
CA THR A 65 23.17 6.34 -13.40
C THR A 65 21.90 5.50 -13.60
N GLU A 66 21.98 4.33 -14.21
CA GLU A 66 20.87 3.39 -14.34
C GLU A 66 20.38 2.89 -12.99
N ARG A 67 21.30 2.53 -12.09
CA ARG A 67 20.92 2.12 -10.73
C ARG A 67 20.26 3.25 -9.95
N ALA A 68 20.74 4.49 -10.09
CA ALA A 68 20.11 5.66 -9.47
C ALA A 68 18.70 5.91 -10.03
N LYS A 69 18.50 5.78 -11.35
CA LYS A 69 17.18 5.88 -11.99
C LYS A 69 16.23 4.79 -11.50
N LEU A 70 16.71 3.54 -11.41
CA LEU A 70 15.92 2.40 -10.94
C LEU A 70 15.50 2.57 -9.48
N VAL A 71 16.42 3.01 -8.60
CA VAL A 71 16.10 3.27 -7.19
C VAL A 71 15.09 4.40 -7.05
N ARG A 72 15.22 5.48 -7.83
CA ARG A 72 14.23 6.57 -7.85
C ARG A 72 12.86 6.07 -8.31
N ALA A 73 12.80 5.28 -9.38
CA ALA A 73 11.55 4.71 -9.87
C ALA A 73 10.88 3.79 -8.85
N LYS A 74 11.67 2.93 -8.17
CA LYS A 74 11.15 2.09 -7.07
C LYS A 74 10.60 2.92 -5.92
N ARG A 75 11.32 3.95 -5.49
CA ARG A 75 10.88 4.86 -4.43
C ARG A 75 9.54 5.53 -4.79
N LEU A 76 9.42 6.02 -6.02
CA LEU A 76 8.19 6.66 -6.50
C LEU A 76 7.01 5.67 -6.56
N ASN A 77 7.25 4.44 -6.99
CA ASN A 77 6.21 3.41 -6.99
C ASN A 77 5.77 3.07 -5.55
N GLU A 78 6.69 2.94 -4.62
CA GLU A 78 6.38 2.70 -3.20
C GLU A 78 5.61 3.87 -2.59
N GLU A 79 5.98 5.12 -2.89
CA GLU A 79 5.24 6.32 -2.47
C GLU A 79 3.82 6.35 -3.07
N LEU A 80 3.65 5.97 -4.33
CA LEU A 80 2.33 5.90 -4.97
C LEU A 80 1.47 4.78 -4.38
N GLU A 81 2.04 3.59 -4.14
CA GLU A 81 1.34 2.50 -3.45
C GLU A 81 0.90 2.92 -2.05
N LEU A 82 1.76 3.63 -1.31
CA LEU A 82 1.44 4.13 0.02
C LEU A 82 0.27 5.10 -0.04
N LYS A 83 0.31 6.08 -0.96
CA LYS A 83 -0.81 7.02 -1.17
C LYS A 83 -2.10 6.34 -1.58
N LEU A 84 -2.03 5.32 -2.45
CA LEU A 84 -3.22 4.54 -2.83
C LEU A 84 -3.80 3.77 -1.65
N ARG A 85 -2.95 3.15 -0.81
CA ARG A 85 -3.39 2.45 0.40
C ARG A 85 -3.99 3.42 1.43
N GLU A 86 -3.39 4.59 1.63
CA GLU A 86 -3.93 5.64 2.51
C GLU A 86 -5.29 6.13 2.01
N ASN A 87 -5.42 6.45 0.71
CA ASN A 87 -6.71 6.84 0.13
C ASN A 87 -7.76 5.73 0.24
N GLN A 88 -7.38 4.46 0.08
CA GLN A 88 -8.30 3.32 0.27
C GLN A 88 -8.72 3.17 1.74
N LEU A 89 -7.80 3.39 2.68
CA LEU A 89 -8.09 3.33 4.11
C LEU A 89 -9.08 4.43 4.51
N HIS A 90 -8.80 5.68 4.13
CA HIS A 90 -9.69 6.83 4.39
C HIS A 90 -11.06 6.63 3.74
N SER A 91 -11.10 6.18 2.48
CA SER A 91 -12.35 5.86 1.81
C SER A 91 -13.14 4.74 2.52
N THR A 92 -12.48 3.79 3.18
CA THR A 92 -13.20 2.68 3.83
C THR A 92 -13.78 3.10 5.18
N GLU A 93 -12.99 3.79 6.01
CA GLU A 93 -13.41 4.24 7.34
C GLU A 93 -14.55 5.28 7.28
N ASP A 94 -14.45 6.24 6.35
CA ASP A 94 -15.47 7.28 6.19
C ASP A 94 -16.79 6.70 5.67
N VAL A 95 -16.73 5.79 4.69
CA VAL A 95 -17.91 5.12 4.13
C VAL A 95 -18.59 4.24 5.18
N GLU A 96 -17.81 3.47 5.95
CA GLU A 96 -18.36 2.55 6.96
C GLU A 96 -19.07 3.31 8.09
N THR A 97 -18.51 4.42 8.55
CA THR A 97 -19.12 5.26 9.60
C THR A 97 -20.45 5.86 9.12
N VAL A 98 -20.46 6.46 7.92
CA VAL A 98 -21.67 7.06 7.34
C VAL A 98 -22.75 6.01 7.07
N MET A 99 -22.37 4.84 6.53
CA MET A 99 -23.32 3.74 6.32
C MET A 99 -23.89 3.22 7.65
N THR A 100 -23.06 3.13 8.69
CA THR A 100 -23.49 2.67 10.01
C THR A 100 -24.51 3.62 10.63
N ASP A 101 -24.22 4.92 10.67
CA ASP A 101 -25.12 5.94 11.21
C ASP A 101 -26.45 5.96 10.46
N MET A 102 -26.40 5.80 9.13
CA MET A 102 -27.60 5.71 8.30
C MET A 102 -28.45 4.48 8.65
N LEU A 103 -27.86 3.29 8.77
CA LEU A 103 -28.58 2.07 9.12
C LEU A 103 -29.18 2.14 10.53
N VAL A 104 -28.48 2.78 11.47
CA VAL A 104 -28.98 3.01 12.84
C VAL A 104 -30.21 3.92 12.81
N ASN A 105 -30.15 5.04 12.08
CA ASN A 105 -31.28 5.97 11.94
C ASN A 105 -32.48 5.33 11.24
N PHE A 106 -32.24 4.55 10.17
CA PHE A 106 -33.28 3.82 9.47
C PHE A 106 -33.97 2.79 10.37
N ARG A 107 -33.19 2.02 11.14
CA ARG A 107 -33.71 1.06 12.11
C ARG A 107 -34.59 1.75 13.16
N ALA A 108 -34.14 2.88 13.71
CA ALA A 108 -34.91 3.63 14.69
C ALA A 108 -36.27 4.09 14.14
N ARG A 109 -36.31 4.55 12.88
CA ARG A 109 -37.55 4.95 12.22
C ARG A 109 -38.49 3.80 11.93
N LEU A 110 -37.98 2.68 11.42
CA LEU A 110 -38.81 1.49 11.21
C LEU A 110 -39.48 1.03 12.51
N LEU A 111 -38.76 1.08 13.63
CA LEU A 111 -39.31 0.76 14.95
C LEU A 111 -40.33 1.81 15.45
N ALA A 112 -40.23 3.05 15.00
CA ALA A 112 -41.20 4.11 15.33
C ALA A 112 -42.52 4.02 14.53
N ILE A 113 -42.52 3.39 13.35
CA ILE A 113 -43.72 3.25 12.51
C ILE A 113 -44.87 2.53 13.23
N PRO A 114 -44.67 1.34 13.85
CA PRO A 114 -45.74 0.66 14.59
C PRO A 114 -46.26 1.51 15.75
N ALA A 115 -45.38 2.15 16.52
CA ALA A 115 -45.77 2.98 17.67
C ALA A 115 -46.62 4.19 17.25
N LYS A 116 -46.27 4.83 16.12
CA LYS A 116 -46.97 6.01 15.60
C LYS A 116 -48.28 5.66 14.89
N LEU A 117 -48.30 4.55 14.15
CA LEU A 117 -49.47 4.16 13.36
C LEU A 117 -50.49 3.33 14.15
N ALA A 118 -50.09 2.58 15.19
CA ALA A 118 -51.03 1.74 15.96
C ALA A 118 -52.27 2.49 16.49
N PRO A 119 -52.17 3.70 17.07
CA PRO A 119 -53.34 4.46 17.55
C PRO A 119 -54.23 5.03 16.42
N ILE A 120 -53.65 5.22 15.23
CA ILE A 120 -54.34 5.77 14.05
C ILE A 120 -55.09 4.64 13.33
N LEU A 121 -54.42 3.49 13.18
CA LEU A 121 -54.96 2.30 12.54
C LEU A 121 -56.04 1.63 13.39
N SER A 122 -55.96 1.69 14.72
CA SER A 122 -56.99 1.13 15.62
C SER A 122 -58.36 1.80 15.49
N LYS A 123 -58.42 3.01 14.93
CA LYS A 123 -59.66 3.76 14.68
C LYS A 123 -60.18 3.63 13.25
N LYS A 124 -59.50 2.88 12.38
CA LYS A 124 -59.88 2.69 10.98
C LYS A 124 -60.39 1.28 10.72
N THR A 125 -61.54 1.21 10.04
CA THR A 125 -62.23 -0.06 9.71
C THR A 125 -62.02 -0.50 8.27
N SER A 126 -61.48 0.37 7.40
CA SER A 126 -61.24 0.08 5.98
C SER A 126 -59.82 -0.44 5.75
N GLN A 127 -59.71 -1.69 5.32
CA GLN A 127 -58.43 -2.36 5.01
C GLN A 127 -57.61 -1.63 3.94
N SER A 128 -58.26 -0.97 2.97
CA SER A 128 -57.60 -0.22 1.90
C SER A 128 -56.95 1.08 2.40
N GLU A 129 -57.56 1.74 3.39
CA GLU A 129 -56.98 2.93 4.02
C GLU A 129 -55.79 2.57 4.90
N ILE A 130 -55.89 1.47 5.66
CA ILE A 130 -54.81 0.93 6.48
C ILE A 130 -53.58 0.62 5.62
N ALA A 131 -53.77 -0.07 4.49
CA ALA A 131 -52.70 -0.41 3.56
C ALA A 131 -52.04 0.83 2.95
N LYS A 132 -52.82 1.87 2.59
CA LYS A 132 -52.27 3.14 2.07
C LYS A 132 -51.37 3.84 3.09
N ILE A 133 -51.82 3.95 4.34
CA ILE A 133 -51.07 4.65 5.40
C ILE A 133 -49.77 3.92 5.74
N LEU A 134 -49.80 2.59 5.83
CA LEU A 134 -48.59 1.79 6.03
C LEU A 134 -47.61 1.96 4.87
N LYS A 135 -48.11 1.88 3.63
CA LYS A 135 -47.28 2.01 2.44
C LYS A 135 -46.66 3.40 2.33
N SER A 136 -47.39 4.47 2.63
CA SER A 136 -46.83 5.83 2.62
C SER A 136 -45.73 6.00 3.66
N SER A 137 -45.96 5.55 4.92
CA SER A 137 -44.93 5.67 5.97
C SER A 137 -43.67 4.84 5.69
N ILE A 138 -43.80 3.69 5.01
CA ILE A 138 -42.64 2.89 4.59
C ILE A 138 -41.89 3.61 3.46
N ILE A 139 -42.59 4.17 2.47
CA ILE A 139 -41.99 4.93 1.37
C ILE A 139 -41.27 6.18 1.91
N ASP A 140 -41.86 6.88 2.88
CA ASP A 140 -41.23 8.05 3.50
C ASP A 140 -39.93 7.66 4.24
N ALA A 141 -39.93 6.54 4.96
CA ALA A 141 -38.72 6.02 5.61
C ALA A 141 -37.64 5.58 4.61
N LEU A 142 -38.03 5.08 3.43
CA LEU A 142 -37.11 4.69 2.34
C LEU A 142 -36.59 5.89 1.54
N ASN A 143 -37.39 6.94 1.37
CA ASN A 143 -36.98 8.13 0.63
C ASN A 143 -35.89 8.91 1.38
N GLU A 144 -35.97 8.98 2.71
CA GLU A 144 -34.89 9.58 3.51
C GLU A 144 -33.58 8.76 3.48
N LEU A 145 -33.68 7.44 3.28
CA LEU A 145 -32.49 6.61 3.02
C LEU A 145 -31.88 6.97 1.65
N SER A 146 -32.72 7.36 0.70
CA SER A 146 -32.33 7.69 -0.68
C SER A 146 -31.76 9.10 -0.86
N ASP A 147 -31.94 10.01 0.10
CA ASP A 147 -31.31 11.36 0.10
C ASP A 147 -29.77 11.32 0.36
N PHE A 148 -29.20 10.11 0.35
CA PHE A 148 -27.79 9.73 0.43
C PHE A 148 -26.82 10.64 -0.33
N ASP A 149 -27.16 11.04 -1.56
CA ASP A 149 -26.28 11.84 -2.42
C ASP A 149 -25.89 13.20 -1.80
N LYS A 150 -26.75 13.80 -0.98
CA LYS A 150 -26.46 15.11 -0.37
C LYS A 150 -25.49 14.99 0.81
N THR A 151 -25.58 13.93 1.60
CA THR A 151 -24.71 13.68 2.76
C THR A 151 -23.28 13.31 2.34
N PHE A 152 -23.12 12.50 1.30
CA PHE A 152 -21.80 12.14 0.75
C PHE A 152 -21.05 13.37 0.20
N MET A 153 -21.74 14.22 -0.55
CA MET A 153 -21.16 15.43 -1.17
C MET A 153 -20.77 16.53 -0.16
N THR A 154 -21.26 16.45 1.08
CA THR A 154 -20.93 17.41 2.14
C THR A 154 -19.70 17.00 2.94
N GLY A 155 -19.42 15.69 3.03
CA GLY A 155 -18.21 15.15 3.68
C GLY A 155 -16.92 15.47 2.93
N GLU A 156 -16.93 15.44 1.59
CA GLU A 156 -15.76 15.79 0.78
C GLU A 156 -15.31 17.26 0.99
N LYS A 157 -16.25 18.18 1.27
CA LYS A 157 -15.95 19.60 1.45
C LYS A 157 -15.30 19.96 2.78
N HIS A 158 -15.42 19.11 3.80
CA HIS A 158 -14.80 19.38 5.10
C HIS A 158 -13.35 18.89 5.20
N ASN A 159 -12.98 17.83 4.46
CA ASN A 159 -11.62 17.29 4.51
C ASN A 159 -10.57 18.11 3.72
N GLU A 160 -10.97 19.00 2.81
CA GLU A 160 -10.02 19.92 2.14
C GLU A 160 -9.56 21.08 3.05
N THR A 161 -10.22 21.33 4.17
CA THR A 161 -9.95 22.52 5.02
C THR A 161 -8.99 22.28 6.18
N SER A 162 -8.56 21.04 6.45
CA SER A 162 -7.65 20.71 7.57
C SER A 162 -6.17 20.52 7.18
N HIS A 163 -5.80 20.84 5.95
CA HIS A 163 -4.40 20.82 5.49
C HIS A 163 -3.98 22.19 4.93
N HIS A 164 -3.90 23.18 5.81
CA HIS A 164 -3.08 24.39 5.62
C HIS A 164 -2.37 24.76 6.91
#